data_AF-A0A8J3P4P0-F1
#
_entry.id   AF-A0A8J3P4P0-F1
#
_cell.length_a   1.000
_cell.length_b   1.000
_cell.length_c   1.000
_cell.angle_alpha   90.00
_cell.angle_beta   90.00
_cell.angle_gamma   90.00
#
_symmetry.space_group_name_H-M   'P 1'
#
loop_
_entity.id
_entity.type
_entity.pdbx_description
1 polymer ?
#
loop_
_entity_poly.entity_id
_entity_poly.type
_entity_poly.pdbx_seq_one_letter_code
_entity_poly.pdbx_strand_id
1 'polypeptide(L)'
;MSRKTLALVALLFAVTAQLLRACGPLLDQVAGPVGIVNAALIALAIFAVPGVFLRVLPRLLGRVPVLTAMTIGLLLAWCAAVILGPSLAPVAAAAVFGMTALAVAVRRADDAVTATVGLLAGGVVDLGIRSLTSTWDPAWGQLPYRAGLTALVLVVFYLAIRQAAADAAGPVPAGTGRTWALGGYLALWTTTLGNPAFAASQSGVALQLCLAVLIAVLLVAIELVRRLTLHGGTNAIPEPDHWVAGSAALAGMAGGLALAWWGTGPWALLGIALAQLSATVAVARAVAAPGNSGVWAYGLVWVLPVLLFQVHYDMPLPFDNRWLLIALAVAVGLAGIGRRPLHPGGWRVDLRAVVARPAPVTGVLALALLAPALMHATRPVTDPVVASATGVQVLSWNVKYGRDDATGQADPRRLAEAIQAVHPDVVVLQEVSRGWAIGGGVDVAEYLSRELGMPFVWSPAADGQFGNLLLTRLPISGVRTGPLPYGQGPMGRSYLKATLGLHGGRSLDVVTAHLTHRKPNTPTRLAQIDELLAKVDPAAPTLVAGDFNFWPSWPEQREFTAAGWVSAQDVTGHGAAWTSPTDRPTNRVDWVFGSPQLAFTDFAVLDQVTASDHFPVLATVTLR
;
A
#
# COMPACT_ATOMS: atom_id res chain seq x y z
N MET A 1 -3.38 28.36 -18.53
CA MET A 1 -3.86 27.08 -17.97
C MET A 1 -5.36 26.94 -18.21
N SER A 2 -5.77 26.06 -19.14
CA SER A 2 -7.18 25.65 -19.21
C SER A 2 -7.59 24.94 -17.92
N ARG A 3 -8.51 25.53 -17.14
CA ARG A 3 -9.01 24.93 -15.88
C ARG A 3 -9.60 23.53 -16.11
N LYS A 4 -10.18 23.29 -17.29
CA LYS A 4 -10.79 22.01 -17.67
C LYS A 4 -9.75 20.91 -17.87
N THR A 5 -8.66 21.23 -18.56
CA THR A 5 -7.58 20.27 -18.85
C THR A 5 -6.84 19.86 -17.57
N LEU A 6 -6.56 20.82 -16.68
CA LEU A 6 -5.99 20.54 -15.37
C LEU A 6 -6.89 19.61 -14.55
N ALA A 7 -8.18 19.92 -14.46
CA ALA A 7 -9.15 19.09 -13.73
C ALA A 7 -9.22 17.68 -14.33
N LEU A 8 -9.25 17.55 -15.66
CA LEU A 8 -9.29 16.23 -16.30
C LEU A 8 -8.06 15.39 -15.97
N VAL A 9 -6.84 15.96 -16.07
CA VAL A 9 -5.60 15.25 -15.73
C VAL A 9 -5.61 14.84 -14.24
N ALA A 10 -6.03 15.74 -13.35
CA ALA A 10 -6.08 15.45 -11.91
C ALA A 10 -7.02 14.29 -11.58
N LEU A 11 -8.26 14.32 -12.10
CA LEU A 11 -9.23 13.27 -11.80
C LEU A 11 -8.86 11.95 -12.49
N LEU A 12 -8.30 11.99 -13.71
CA LEU A 12 -7.79 10.79 -14.36
C LEU A 12 -6.63 10.15 -13.58
N PHE A 13 -5.72 10.96 -13.05
CA PHE A 13 -4.62 10.45 -12.22
C PHE A 13 -5.17 9.78 -10.95
N ALA A 14 -6.07 10.45 -10.23
CA ALA A 14 -6.66 9.91 -9.01
C ALA A 14 -7.40 8.58 -9.28
N VAL A 15 -8.29 8.54 -10.27
CA VAL A 15 -9.01 7.30 -10.65
C VAL A 15 -8.05 6.19 -11.05
N THR A 16 -7.04 6.51 -11.88
CA THR A 16 -6.08 5.51 -12.35
C THR A 16 -5.25 4.96 -11.20
N ALA A 17 -4.82 5.79 -10.25
CA ALA A 17 -4.06 5.34 -9.08
C ALA A 17 -4.84 4.36 -8.19
N GLN A 18 -6.13 4.60 -7.97
CA GLN A 18 -7.01 3.67 -7.23
C GLN A 18 -7.13 2.32 -7.97
N LEU A 19 -7.46 2.36 -9.27
CA LEU A 19 -7.60 1.15 -10.08
C LEU A 19 -6.31 0.32 -10.16
N LEU A 20 -5.16 0.97 -10.24
CA LEU A 20 -3.86 0.30 -10.26
C LEU A 20 -3.55 -0.39 -8.93
N ARG A 21 -3.87 0.24 -7.78
CA ARG A 21 -3.72 -0.43 -6.47
C ARG A 21 -4.68 -1.60 -6.31
N ALA A 22 -5.91 -1.46 -6.80
CA ALA A 22 -6.89 -2.54 -6.80
C ALA A 22 -6.45 -3.75 -7.68
N CYS A 23 -5.56 -3.55 -8.66
CA CYS A 23 -5.04 -4.69 -9.44
C CYS A 23 -4.10 -5.60 -8.63
N GLY A 24 -3.38 -5.08 -7.62
CA GLY A 24 -2.37 -5.84 -6.86
C GLY A 24 -2.92 -7.13 -6.23
N PRO A 25 -3.93 -7.05 -5.34
CA PRO A 25 -4.52 -8.22 -4.70
C PRO A 25 -5.12 -9.23 -5.70
N LEU A 26 -5.68 -8.73 -6.82
CA LEU A 26 -6.28 -9.57 -7.86
C LEU A 26 -5.24 -10.33 -8.68
N LEU A 27 -4.10 -9.69 -8.97
CA LEU A 27 -2.98 -10.35 -9.62
C LEU A 27 -2.38 -11.43 -8.72
N ASP A 28 -2.32 -11.18 -7.42
CA ASP A 28 -1.92 -12.19 -6.43
C ASP A 28 -2.91 -13.36 -6.33
N GLN A 29 -4.21 -13.08 -6.38
CA GLN A 29 -5.24 -14.13 -6.39
C GLN A 29 -5.06 -15.09 -7.58
N VAL A 30 -4.73 -14.55 -8.76
CA VAL A 30 -4.48 -15.36 -9.96
C VAL A 30 -3.23 -16.24 -9.81
N ALA A 31 -2.23 -15.83 -9.02
CA ALA A 31 -1.02 -16.61 -8.81
C ALA A 31 -1.29 -17.97 -8.15
N GLY A 32 -2.33 -18.11 -7.33
CA GLY A 32 -2.69 -19.36 -6.68
C GLY A 32 -2.99 -20.50 -7.68
N PRO A 33 -3.99 -20.36 -8.57
CA PRO A 33 -4.37 -21.43 -9.51
C PRO A 33 -3.39 -21.67 -10.65
N VAL A 34 -2.73 -20.63 -11.18
CA VAL A 34 -1.87 -20.78 -12.39
C VAL A 34 -0.37 -20.71 -12.09
N GLY A 35 0.02 -20.43 -10.85
CA GLY A 35 1.41 -20.23 -10.44
C GLY A 35 1.92 -18.80 -10.72
N ILE A 36 2.87 -18.36 -9.90
CA ILE A 36 3.38 -16.97 -9.92
C ILE A 36 3.99 -16.53 -11.26
N VAL A 37 4.67 -17.44 -11.96
CA VAL A 37 5.28 -17.13 -13.26
C VAL A 37 4.21 -16.82 -14.31
N ASN A 38 3.14 -17.62 -14.37
CA ASN A 38 2.05 -17.39 -15.32
C ASN A 38 1.23 -16.15 -14.96
N ALA A 39 0.99 -15.90 -13.67
CA ALA A 39 0.35 -14.66 -13.22
C ALA A 39 1.17 -13.42 -13.60
N ALA A 40 2.50 -13.48 -13.47
CA ALA A 40 3.39 -12.40 -13.92
C ALA A 40 3.32 -12.18 -15.43
N LEU A 41 3.25 -13.24 -16.25
CA LEU A 41 3.08 -13.13 -17.70
C LEU A 41 1.72 -12.51 -18.08
N ILE A 42 0.64 -12.88 -17.38
CA ILE A 42 -0.69 -12.29 -17.55
C ILE A 42 -0.64 -10.79 -17.24
N ALA A 43 -0.02 -10.41 -16.11
CA ALA A 43 0.14 -9.01 -15.73
C ALA A 43 0.93 -8.21 -16.78
N LEU A 44 2.06 -8.75 -17.26
CA LEU A 44 2.85 -8.12 -18.32
C LEU A 44 2.04 -7.95 -19.62
N ALA A 45 1.24 -8.95 -20.00
CA ALA A 45 0.39 -8.87 -21.19
C ALA A 45 -0.68 -7.78 -21.06
N ILE A 46 -1.38 -7.72 -19.92
CA ILE A 46 -2.39 -6.69 -19.62
C ILE A 46 -1.76 -5.29 -19.68
N PHE A 47 -0.64 -5.09 -19.00
CA PHE A 47 -0.03 -3.76 -18.86
C PHE A 47 0.90 -3.37 -20.00
N ALA A 48 1.09 -4.23 -21.02
CA ALA A 48 1.59 -3.82 -22.32
C ALA A 48 0.55 -3.03 -23.14
N VAL A 49 -0.75 -3.28 -22.92
CA VAL A 49 -1.87 -2.73 -23.71
C VAL A 49 -1.88 -1.19 -23.76
N PRO A 50 -1.68 -0.44 -22.66
CA PRO A 50 -1.67 1.03 -22.72
C PRO A 50 -0.65 1.58 -23.72
N GLY A 51 0.54 0.98 -23.79
CA GLY A 51 1.58 1.38 -24.74
C GLY A 51 1.20 1.08 -26.19
N VAL A 52 0.54 -0.05 -26.43
CA VAL A 52 0.00 -0.43 -27.75
C VAL A 52 -1.12 0.54 -28.17
N PHE A 53 -2.08 0.81 -27.29
CA PHE A 53 -3.18 1.74 -27.52
C PHE A 53 -2.69 3.12 -27.90
N LEU A 54 -1.72 3.67 -27.17
CA LEU A 54 -1.12 4.98 -27.46
C LEU A 54 -0.41 5.05 -28.83
N ARG A 55 0.04 3.91 -29.38
CA ARG A 55 0.72 3.84 -30.68
C ARG A 55 -0.22 3.57 -31.84
N VAL A 56 -1.28 2.77 -31.61
CA VAL A 56 -2.13 2.21 -32.67
C VAL A 56 -3.45 2.95 -32.80
N LEU A 57 -4.15 3.23 -31.70
CA LEU A 57 -5.49 3.82 -31.75
C LEU A 57 -5.58 5.16 -32.48
N PRO A 58 -4.61 6.10 -32.36
CA PRO A 58 -4.66 7.34 -33.12
C PRO A 58 -4.68 7.14 -34.65
N ARG A 59 -4.16 6.01 -35.15
CA ARG A 59 -4.17 5.67 -36.58
C ARG A 59 -5.45 4.98 -37.01
N LEU A 60 -6.03 4.17 -36.12
CA LEU A 60 -7.23 3.37 -36.40
C LEU A 60 -8.54 4.16 -36.24
N LEU A 61 -8.63 5.00 -35.21
CA LEU A 61 -9.86 5.69 -34.82
C LEU A 61 -10.21 6.89 -35.70
N GLY A 62 -9.31 7.29 -36.61
CA GLY A 62 -9.55 8.37 -37.58
C GLY A 62 -9.95 9.68 -36.89
N ARG A 63 -11.23 10.05 -37.01
CA ARG A 63 -11.81 11.28 -36.42
C ARG A 63 -12.31 11.12 -34.98
N VAL A 64 -12.45 9.89 -34.47
CA VAL A 64 -12.93 9.66 -33.10
C VAL A 64 -11.85 10.11 -32.11
N PRO A 65 -12.15 11.04 -31.19
CA PRO A 65 -11.19 11.48 -30.19
C PRO A 65 -10.78 10.31 -29.29
N VAL A 66 -9.51 9.88 -29.38
CA VAL A 66 -8.95 8.77 -28.59
C VAL A 66 -9.25 8.93 -27.10
N LEU A 67 -9.15 10.16 -26.58
CA LEU A 67 -9.46 10.48 -25.19
C LEU A 67 -10.89 10.08 -24.80
N THR A 68 -11.88 10.42 -25.62
CA THR A 68 -13.29 10.07 -25.39
C THR A 68 -13.51 8.56 -25.47
N ALA A 69 -12.90 7.89 -26.45
CA ALA A 69 -13.01 6.43 -26.58
C ALA A 69 -12.45 5.71 -25.33
N MET A 70 -11.30 6.16 -24.82
CA MET A 70 -10.70 5.59 -23.62
C MET A 70 -11.50 5.89 -22.35
N THR A 71 -12.11 7.07 -22.21
CA THR A 71 -12.97 7.36 -21.05
C THR A 71 -14.31 6.62 -21.10
N ILE A 72 -14.85 6.32 -22.29
CA ILE A 72 -15.98 5.37 -22.45
C ILE A 72 -15.56 3.97 -21.99
N GLY A 73 -14.42 3.48 -22.45
CA GLY A 73 -13.90 2.17 -22.04
C GLY A 73 -13.70 2.07 -20.53
N LEU A 74 -13.12 3.12 -19.91
CA LEU A 74 -12.98 3.24 -18.46
C LEU A 74 -14.35 3.16 -17.75
N LEU A 75 -15.33 3.95 -18.20
CA LEU A 75 -16.67 3.95 -17.61
C LEU A 75 -17.33 2.57 -17.72
N LEU A 76 -17.30 1.93 -18.89
CA LEU A 76 -17.91 0.63 -19.11
C LEU A 76 -17.23 -0.46 -18.28
N ALA A 77 -15.90 -0.49 -18.25
CA ALA A 77 -15.14 -1.45 -17.44
C ALA A 77 -15.38 -1.25 -15.94
N TRP A 78 -15.48 0.01 -15.49
CA TRP A 78 -15.83 0.33 -14.12
C TRP A 78 -17.27 -0.09 -13.77
N CYS A 79 -18.25 0.20 -14.63
CA CYS A 79 -19.62 -0.28 -14.45
C CYS A 79 -19.68 -1.81 -14.38
N ALA A 80 -18.90 -2.52 -15.20
CA ALA A 80 -18.79 -3.97 -15.12
C ALA A 80 -18.22 -4.43 -13.76
N ALA A 81 -17.18 -3.78 -13.23
CA ALA A 81 -16.64 -4.08 -11.90
C ALA A 81 -17.67 -3.81 -10.77
N VAL A 82 -18.51 -2.79 -10.92
CA VAL A 82 -19.58 -2.47 -9.97
C VAL A 82 -20.69 -3.52 -10.00
N ILE A 83 -21.16 -3.89 -11.20
CA ILE A 83 -22.31 -4.79 -11.42
C ILE A 83 -21.94 -6.26 -11.18
N LEU A 84 -20.81 -6.71 -11.72
CA LEU A 84 -20.38 -8.11 -11.69
C LEU A 84 -19.51 -8.44 -10.48
N GLY A 85 -19.10 -7.43 -9.72
CA GLY A 85 -18.08 -7.56 -8.68
C GLY A 85 -16.66 -7.25 -9.20
N PRO A 86 -15.78 -6.72 -8.33
CA PRO A 86 -14.46 -6.27 -8.75
C PRO A 86 -13.50 -7.46 -8.88
N SER A 87 -13.45 -8.06 -10.07
CA SER A 87 -12.49 -9.12 -10.44
C SER A 87 -11.36 -8.57 -11.32
N LEU A 88 -10.32 -9.38 -11.56
CA LEU A 88 -9.14 -8.94 -12.33
C LEU A 88 -9.50 -8.34 -13.68
N ALA A 89 -10.39 -8.97 -14.44
CA ALA A 89 -10.71 -8.55 -15.80
C ALA A 89 -11.29 -7.11 -15.87
N PRO A 90 -12.43 -6.78 -15.23
CA PRO A 90 -13.00 -5.44 -15.32
C PRO A 90 -12.14 -4.37 -14.64
N VAL A 91 -11.48 -4.69 -13.52
CA VAL A 91 -10.62 -3.73 -12.80
C VAL A 91 -9.35 -3.43 -13.60
N ALA A 92 -8.68 -4.44 -14.14
CA ALA A 92 -7.50 -4.25 -14.97
C ALA A 92 -7.83 -3.57 -16.31
N ALA A 93 -8.98 -3.89 -16.92
CA ALA A 93 -9.45 -3.18 -18.11
C ALA A 93 -9.68 -1.68 -17.81
N ALA A 94 -10.35 -1.36 -16.70
CA ALA A 94 -10.54 0.01 -16.25
C ALA A 94 -9.19 0.70 -16.01
N ALA A 95 -8.23 0.04 -15.37
CA ALA A 95 -6.88 0.57 -15.16
C ALA A 95 -6.16 0.86 -16.50
N VAL A 96 -6.21 -0.07 -17.46
CA VAL A 96 -5.62 0.10 -18.80
C VAL A 96 -6.22 1.29 -19.55
N PHE A 97 -7.55 1.42 -19.53
CA PHE A 97 -8.25 2.55 -20.13
C PHE A 97 -7.92 3.86 -19.42
N GLY A 98 -7.90 3.87 -18.09
CA GLY A 98 -7.52 5.02 -17.26
C GLY A 98 -6.09 5.49 -17.54
N MET A 99 -5.12 4.57 -17.55
CA MET A 99 -3.73 4.86 -17.91
C MET A 99 -3.62 5.49 -19.30
N THR A 100 -4.30 4.92 -20.29
CA THR A 100 -4.27 5.40 -21.67
C THR A 100 -4.90 6.80 -21.77
N ALA A 101 -6.07 7.00 -21.17
CA ALA A 101 -6.76 8.28 -21.12
C ALA A 101 -5.91 9.36 -20.43
N LEU A 102 -5.27 9.02 -19.30
CA LEU A 102 -4.36 9.91 -18.58
C LEU A 102 -3.19 10.34 -19.45
N ALA A 103 -2.54 9.39 -20.12
CA ALA A 103 -1.43 9.71 -21.03
C ALA A 103 -1.88 10.61 -22.17
N VAL A 104 -3.05 10.37 -22.78
CA VAL A 104 -3.60 11.25 -23.82
C VAL A 104 -3.92 12.65 -23.27
N ALA A 105 -4.52 12.75 -22.08
CA ALA A 105 -4.86 14.03 -21.45
C ALA A 105 -3.60 14.84 -21.11
N VAL A 106 -2.56 14.20 -20.58
CA VAL A 106 -1.25 14.82 -20.30
C VAL A 106 -0.61 15.32 -21.59
N ARG A 107 -0.65 14.53 -22.67
CA ARG A 107 -0.10 14.90 -23.99
C ARG A 107 -0.84 16.06 -24.67
N ARG A 108 -2.11 16.29 -24.28
CA ARG A 108 -2.96 17.38 -24.76
C ARG A 108 -2.97 18.60 -23.84
N ALA A 109 -2.24 18.56 -22.71
CA ALA A 109 -2.13 19.74 -21.87
C ALA A 109 -1.48 20.87 -22.68
N ASP A 110 -2.08 22.07 -22.60
CA ASP A 110 -1.63 23.27 -23.33
C ASP A 110 -0.14 23.58 -23.09
N ASP A 111 0.35 23.21 -21.91
CA ASP A 111 1.72 23.41 -21.45
C ASP A 111 2.10 22.38 -20.37
N ALA A 112 3.40 22.15 -20.17
CA ALA A 112 3.92 21.18 -19.21
C ALA A 112 3.61 21.51 -17.75
N VAL A 113 3.44 22.79 -17.41
CA VAL A 113 3.06 23.23 -16.06
C VAL A 113 1.63 22.79 -15.77
N THR A 114 0.70 22.95 -16.71
CA THR A 114 -0.68 22.47 -16.61
C THR A 114 -0.75 20.96 -16.41
N ALA A 115 0.01 20.18 -17.18
CA ALA A 115 0.09 18.73 -16.99
C ALA A 115 0.62 18.35 -15.60
N THR A 116 1.72 18.97 -15.17
CA THR A 116 2.38 18.68 -13.90
C THR A 116 1.48 19.03 -12.71
N VAL A 117 0.90 20.23 -12.71
CA VAL A 117 -0.04 20.66 -11.67
C VAL A 117 -1.26 19.74 -11.65
N GLY A 118 -1.75 19.29 -12.82
CA GLY A 118 -2.80 18.29 -12.90
C GLY A 118 -2.43 16.98 -12.19
N LEU A 119 -1.24 16.42 -12.46
CA LEU A 119 -0.78 15.18 -11.81
C LEU A 119 -0.67 15.33 -10.29
N LEU A 120 -0.08 16.44 -9.80
CA LEU A 120 0.05 16.71 -8.37
C LEU A 120 -1.30 16.92 -7.69
N ALA A 121 -2.20 17.66 -8.33
CA ALA A 121 -3.57 17.85 -7.87
C ALA A 121 -4.31 16.52 -7.80
N GLY A 122 -4.11 15.65 -8.80
CA GLY A 122 -4.60 14.28 -8.77
C GLY A 122 -4.08 13.49 -7.58
N GLY A 123 -2.80 13.66 -7.23
CA GLY A 123 -2.23 13.08 -6.02
C GLY A 123 -2.87 13.58 -4.72
N VAL A 124 -3.20 14.87 -4.64
CA VAL A 124 -3.96 15.42 -3.51
C VAL A 124 -5.36 14.82 -3.43
N VAL A 125 -6.06 14.70 -4.57
CA VAL A 125 -7.39 14.06 -4.63
C VAL A 125 -7.29 12.59 -4.21
N ASP A 126 -6.28 11.87 -4.69
CA ASP A 126 -6.02 10.48 -4.34
C ASP A 126 -5.84 10.30 -2.83
N LEU A 127 -4.93 11.07 -2.20
CA LEU A 127 -4.71 11.03 -0.75
C LEU A 127 -5.93 11.51 0.05
N GLY A 128 -6.70 12.46 -0.48
CA GLY A 128 -7.98 12.87 0.12
C GLY A 128 -8.98 11.71 0.17
N ILE A 129 -9.13 10.95 -0.93
CA ILE A 129 -9.96 9.74 -0.96
C ILE A 129 -9.44 8.72 0.06
N ARG A 130 -8.13 8.45 0.08
CA ARG A 130 -7.51 7.51 1.02
C ARG A 130 -7.67 7.94 2.48
N SER A 131 -7.79 9.24 2.76
CA SER A 131 -8.07 9.75 4.10
C SER A 131 -9.50 9.40 4.54
N LEU A 132 -10.46 9.49 3.63
CA LEU A 132 -11.88 9.22 3.90
C LEU A 132 -12.19 7.74 4.08
N THR A 133 -11.33 6.86 3.56
CA THR A 133 -11.53 5.40 3.59
C THR A 133 -10.56 4.68 4.52
N SER A 134 -9.81 5.39 5.37
CA SER A 134 -8.73 4.80 6.18
C SER A 134 -7.81 3.91 5.36
N THR A 135 -7.46 4.38 4.16
CA THR A 135 -6.63 3.71 3.13
C THR A 135 -7.22 2.47 2.45
N TRP A 136 -8.42 2.04 2.83
CA TRP A 136 -9.15 0.98 2.12
C TRP A 136 -9.58 1.48 0.74
N ASP A 137 -9.27 0.74 -0.32
CA ASP A 137 -9.53 1.22 -1.68
C ASP A 137 -11.06 1.27 -1.95
N PRO A 138 -11.59 2.40 -2.47
CA PRO A 138 -13.00 2.50 -2.83
C PRO A 138 -13.47 1.44 -3.83
N ALA A 139 -12.56 0.82 -4.59
CA ALA A 139 -12.89 -0.30 -5.48
C ALA A 139 -13.56 -1.48 -4.75
N TRP A 140 -13.10 -1.74 -3.53
CA TRP A 140 -13.55 -2.81 -2.62
C TRP A 140 -14.60 -2.33 -1.62
N GLY A 141 -14.64 -1.01 -1.40
CA GLY A 141 -15.39 -0.39 -0.31
C GLY A 141 -16.90 -0.58 -0.37
N GLN A 142 -17.57 -0.16 0.70
CA GLN A 142 -19.03 -0.11 0.76
C GLN A 142 -19.64 0.83 -0.31
N LEU A 143 -20.95 0.72 -0.52
CA LEU A 143 -21.72 1.47 -1.52
C LEU A 143 -21.40 2.98 -1.57
N PRO A 144 -21.25 3.72 -0.46
CA PRO A 144 -20.93 5.15 -0.52
C PRO A 144 -19.58 5.44 -1.18
N TYR A 145 -18.57 4.62 -0.91
CA TYR A 145 -17.22 4.79 -1.48
C TYR A 145 -17.22 4.42 -2.97
N ARG A 146 -17.88 3.32 -3.35
CA ARG A 146 -18.05 2.92 -4.76
C ARG A 146 -18.86 3.96 -5.55
N ALA A 147 -19.90 4.53 -4.94
CA ALA A 147 -20.68 5.61 -5.55
C ALA A 147 -19.84 6.87 -5.76
N GLY A 148 -19.00 7.24 -4.79
CA GLY A 148 -18.05 8.34 -4.92
C GLY A 148 -17.07 8.15 -6.07
N LEU A 149 -16.44 6.98 -6.19
CA LEU A 149 -15.55 6.65 -7.31
C LEU A 149 -16.30 6.63 -8.65
N THR A 150 -17.54 6.12 -8.68
CA THR A 150 -18.39 6.15 -9.87
C THR A 150 -18.70 7.57 -10.31
N ALA A 151 -19.06 8.45 -9.38
CA ALA A 151 -19.29 9.86 -9.65
C ALA A 151 -18.04 10.53 -10.23
N LEU A 152 -16.86 10.22 -9.70
CA LEU A 152 -15.59 10.71 -10.22
C LEU A 152 -15.34 10.25 -11.67
N VAL A 153 -15.59 8.97 -11.98
CA VAL A 153 -15.48 8.42 -13.35
C VAL A 153 -16.45 9.11 -14.31
N LEU A 154 -17.68 9.38 -13.87
CA LEU A 154 -18.68 10.11 -14.67
C LEU A 154 -18.24 11.57 -14.94
N VAL A 155 -17.66 12.25 -13.95
CA VAL A 155 -17.10 13.60 -14.12
C VAL A 155 -15.93 13.59 -15.11
N VAL A 156 -15.03 12.61 -15.00
CA VAL A 156 -13.94 12.40 -15.96
C VAL A 156 -14.48 12.23 -17.39
N PHE A 157 -15.48 11.38 -17.57
CA PHE A 157 -16.13 11.17 -18.85
C PHE A 157 -16.75 12.46 -19.41
N TYR A 158 -17.50 13.20 -18.59
CA TYR A 158 -18.09 14.48 -18.97
C TYR A 158 -17.02 15.50 -19.40
N LEU A 159 -15.94 15.67 -18.63
CA LEU A 159 -14.85 16.58 -18.96
C LEU A 159 -14.15 16.17 -20.27
N ALA A 160 -13.92 14.88 -20.49
CA ALA A 160 -13.31 14.36 -21.71
C ALA A 160 -14.16 14.64 -22.96
N ILE A 161 -15.49 14.50 -22.89
CA ILE A 161 -16.39 14.88 -23.99
C ILE A 161 -16.30 16.38 -24.27
N ARG A 162 -16.33 17.21 -23.22
CA ARG A 162 -16.28 18.66 -23.34
C ARG A 162 -14.95 19.14 -23.93
N GLN A 163 -13.86 18.46 -23.63
CA GLN A 163 -12.55 18.73 -24.23
C GLN A 163 -12.49 18.26 -25.68
N ALA A 164 -13.01 17.07 -25.98
CA ALA A 164 -13.07 16.54 -27.34
C ALA A 164 -13.88 17.41 -28.30
N ALA A 165 -14.99 18.01 -27.84
CA ALA A 165 -15.78 18.97 -28.60
C ALA A 165 -15.00 20.27 -28.90
N ALA A 166 -14.04 20.65 -28.06
CA ALA A 166 -13.16 21.80 -28.28
C ALA A 166 -11.96 21.46 -29.19
N ASP A 167 -11.46 20.23 -29.11
CA ASP A 167 -10.27 19.73 -29.84
C ASP A 167 -10.53 19.35 -31.30
N ALA A 168 -11.79 19.33 -31.78
CA ALA A 168 -12.13 19.08 -33.19
C ALA A 168 -11.50 20.08 -34.19
N ALA A 169 -10.76 21.09 -33.69
CA ALA A 169 -10.12 22.16 -34.44
C ALA A 169 -8.60 21.96 -34.73
N GLY A 170 -7.94 20.87 -34.33
CA GLY A 170 -6.51 20.69 -34.67
C GLY A 170 -5.88 19.32 -34.37
N PRO A 171 -4.78 18.95 -35.05
CA PRO A 171 -4.08 17.70 -34.81
C PRO A 171 -3.46 17.64 -33.42
N VAL A 172 -3.41 16.44 -32.82
CA VAL A 172 -2.65 16.19 -31.58
C VAL A 172 -1.19 16.56 -31.83
N PRO A 173 -0.57 17.45 -31.04
CA PRO A 173 0.82 17.84 -31.25
C PRO A 173 1.73 16.62 -31.31
N ALA A 174 2.53 16.51 -32.37
CA ALA A 174 3.56 15.50 -32.45
C ALA A 174 4.68 15.86 -31.46
N GLY A 175 4.73 15.20 -30.31
CA GLY A 175 5.96 15.16 -29.52
C GLY A 175 5.90 15.60 -28.06
N THR A 176 4.94 15.13 -27.28
CA THR A 176 5.01 15.19 -25.81
C THR A 176 5.72 13.95 -25.25
N GLY A 177 7.04 14.08 -25.10
CA GLY A 177 7.95 13.43 -24.17
C GLY A 177 7.97 11.94 -23.92
N ARG A 178 8.85 11.60 -22.97
CA ARG A 178 9.16 10.26 -22.46
C ARG A 178 7.99 9.73 -21.62
N THR A 179 6.83 9.49 -22.24
CA THR A 179 5.56 9.14 -21.55
C THR A 179 5.70 7.90 -20.64
N TRP A 180 6.65 7.01 -20.90
CA TRP A 180 6.95 5.89 -19.99
C TRP A 180 7.34 6.33 -18.57
N ALA A 181 7.91 7.54 -18.42
CA ALA A 181 8.23 8.12 -17.11
C ALA A 181 6.98 8.39 -16.26
N LEU A 182 5.81 8.62 -16.89
CA LEU A 182 4.53 8.67 -16.19
C LEU A 182 4.17 7.31 -15.57
N GLY A 183 4.49 6.21 -16.26
CA GLY A 183 4.35 4.85 -15.72
C GLY A 183 5.25 4.64 -14.51
N GLY A 184 6.50 5.12 -14.58
CA GLY A 184 7.41 5.09 -13.44
C GLY A 184 6.94 5.93 -12.25
N TYR A 185 6.40 7.12 -12.52
CA TYR A 185 5.79 7.94 -11.48
C TYR A 185 4.58 7.26 -10.84
N LEU A 186 3.69 6.65 -11.63
CA LEU A 186 2.58 5.86 -11.10
C LEU A 186 3.08 4.69 -10.25
N ALA A 187 4.18 4.02 -10.64
CA ALA A 187 4.73 2.90 -9.85
C ALA A 187 5.27 3.39 -8.51
N LEU A 188 6.06 4.47 -8.51
CA LEU A 188 6.53 5.12 -7.28
C LEU A 188 5.37 5.64 -6.43
N TRP A 189 4.31 6.13 -7.07
CA TRP A 189 3.09 6.59 -6.39
C TRP A 189 2.35 5.46 -5.68
N THR A 190 2.06 4.36 -6.36
CA THR A 190 1.30 3.24 -5.80
C THR A 190 2.09 2.44 -4.77
N THR A 191 3.42 2.50 -4.80
CA THR A 191 4.30 1.78 -3.85
C THR A 191 4.71 2.62 -2.65
N THR A 192 5.14 3.87 -2.85
CA THR A 192 5.80 4.68 -1.80
C THR A 192 5.22 6.09 -1.69
N LEU A 193 5.27 6.90 -2.75
CA LEU A 193 4.98 8.34 -2.68
C LEU A 193 3.52 8.65 -2.34
N GLY A 194 2.58 7.88 -2.85
CA GLY A 194 1.14 7.99 -2.58
C GLY A 194 0.65 6.97 -1.55
N ASN A 195 1.57 6.43 -0.73
CA ASN A 195 1.29 5.36 0.22
C ASN A 195 1.42 5.86 1.67
N PRO A 196 0.34 6.44 2.24
CA PRO A 196 0.36 6.97 3.60
C PRO A 196 0.51 5.89 4.66
N ALA A 197 0.05 4.67 4.38
CA ALA A 197 0.22 3.52 5.26
C ALA A 197 1.70 3.12 5.37
N PHE A 198 2.42 3.11 4.22
CA PHE A 198 3.88 2.99 4.21
C PHE A 198 4.56 4.08 5.01
N ALA A 199 4.14 5.33 4.82
CA ALA A 199 4.69 6.45 5.57
C ALA A 199 4.50 6.26 7.09
N ALA A 200 3.32 5.81 7.52
CA ALA A 200 2.98 5.60 8.92
C ALA A 200 3.72 4.42 9.56
N SER A 201 3.78 3.27 8.88
CA SER A 201 4.48 2.08 9.36
C SER A 201 5.99 2.31 9.47
N GLN A 202 6.60 3.00 8.49
CA GLN A 202 8.04 3.24 8.43
C GLN A 202 8.51 4.32 9.41
N SER A 203 7.68 5.34 9.63
CA SER A 203 8.03 6.47 10.51
C SER A 203 7.56 6.29 11.96
N GLY A 204 6.61 5.38 12.22
CA GLY A 204 5.93 5.29 13.51
C GLY A 204 5.03 6.49 13.82
N VAL A 205 4.83 7.41 12.86
CA VAL A 205 3.90 8.54 13.00
C VAL A 205 2.49 8.09 12.63
N ALA A 206 1.50 8.64 13.34
CA ALA A 206 0.10 8.29 13.11
C ALA A 206 -0.34 8.57 11.67
N LEU A 207 -1.19 7.70 11.12
CA LEU A 207 -1.59 7.69 9.71
C LEU A 207 -2.15 9.04 9.23
N GLN A 208 -3.01 9.66 10.03
CA GLN A 208 -3.64 10.94 9.72
C GLN A 208 -2.64 12.10 9.63
N LEU A 209 -1.57 12.07 10.43
CA LEU A 209 -0.51 13.07 10.34
C LEU A 209 0.34 12.84 9.09
N CYS A 210 0.64 11.58 8.76
CA CYS A 210 1.31 11.24 7.51
C CYS A 210 0.51 11.73 6.30
N LEU A 211 -0.79 11.46 6.26
CA LEU A 211 -1.71 11.96 5.22
C LEU A 211 -1.64 13.50 5.09
N ALA A 212 -1.73 14.21 6.22
CA ALA A 212 -1.66 15.67 6.23
C ALA A 212 -0.31 16.18 5.67
N VAL A 213 0.80 15.57 6.07
CA VAL A 213 2.15 15.94 5.58
C VAL A 213 2.26 15.67 4.07
N LEU A 214 1.88 14.49 3.60
CA LEU A 214 1.95 14.15 2.18
C LEU A 214 1.09 15.09 1.33
N ILE A 215 -0.12 15.43 1.78
CA ILE A 215 -0.98 16.42 1.10
C ILE A 215 -0.30 17.79 1.11
N ALA A 216 0.21 18.25 2.25
CA ALA A 216 0.87 19.56 2.36
C ALA A 216 2.09 19.67 1.43
N VAL A 217 2.91 18.61 1.33
CA VAL A 217 4.06 18.56 0.42
C VAL A 217 3.62 18.72 -1.03
N LEU A 218 2.53 18.08 -1.45
CA LEU A 218 1.99 18.23 -2.81
C LEU A 218 1.44 19.64 -3.07
N LEU A 219 0.78 20.26 -2.08
CA LEU A 219 0.31 21.65 -2.19
C LEU A 219 1.48 22.62 -2.36
N VAL A 220 2.56 22.41 -1.61
CA VAL A 220 3.82 23.14 -1.79
C VAL A 220 4.39 22.87 -3.18
N ALA A 221 4.44 21.62 -3.63
CA ALA A 221 4.91 21.25 -4.97
C ALA A 221 4.12 21.96 -6.09
N ILE A 222 2.79 22.05 -5.96
CA ILE A 222 1.93 22.77 -6.90
C ILE A 222 2.32 24.24 -6.98
N GLU A 223 2.52 24.91 -5.85
CA GLU A 223 2.93 26.31 -5.84
C GLU A 223 4.35 26.52 -6.36
N LEU A 224 5.28 25.60 -6.05
CA LEU A 224 6.63 25.64 -6.60
C LEU A 224 6.60 25.53 -8.12
N VAL A 225 5.89 24.55 -8.68
CA VAL A 225 5.77 24.37 -10.14
C VAL A 225 5.15 25.60 -10.81
N ARG A 226 4.11 26.18 -10.19
CA ARG A 226 3.38 27.32 -10.74
C ARG A 226 4.15 28.65 -10.65
N ARG A 227 4.88 28.88 -9.54
CA ARG A 227 5.53 30.16 -9.23
C ARG A 227 6.98 30.22 -9.64
N LEU A 228 7.71 29.11 -9.46
CA LEU A 228 9.10 29.08 -9.83
C LEU A 228 9.30 28.97 -11.33
N THR A 229 8.22 28.71 -12.10
CA THR A 229 8.27 28.47 -13.55
C THR A 229 9.53 27.69 -13.84
N LEU A 230 9.53 26.39 -13.54
CA LEU A 230 10.58 25.49 -13.98
C LEU A 230 10.54 25.51 -15.51
N HIS A 231 11.17 26.51 -16.12
CA HIS A 231 11.15 26.72 -17.55
C HIS A 231 12.03 25.63 -18.13
N GLY A 232 11.37 24.59 -18.60
CA GLY A 232 12.04 23.47 -19.24
C GLY A 232 11.02 22.72 -20.05
N GLY A 233 11.06 22.91 -21.37
CA GLY A 233 10.22 22.20 -22.33
C GLY A 233 10.00 22.93 -23.65
N THR A 234 9.88 24.25 -23.60
CA THR A 234 9.66 25.09 -24.79
C THR A 234 10.38 26.42 -24.59
N ASN A 235 11.51 26.62 -25.27
CA ASN A 235 12.26 27.88 -25.55
C ASN A 235 11.87 29.19 -24.80
N ALA A 236 11.75 29.20 -23.48
CA ALA A 236 11.35 30.39 -22.71
C ALA A 236 12.21 30.72 -21.47
N ILE A 237 13.25 29.92 -21.16
CA ILE A 237 14.41 30.37 -20.34
C ILE A 237 15.71 29.95 -21.04
N PRO A 238 16.76 30.79 -21.00
CA PRO A 238 18.08 30.42 -21.50
C PRO A 238 18.77 29.37 -20.61
N GLU A 239 19.00 28.19 -21.16
CA GLU A 239 20.23 27.38 -21.37
C GLU A 239 21.50 27.37 -20.44
N PRO A 240 21.48 27.46 -19.08
CA PRO A 240 22.46 26.66 -18.29
C PRO A 240 21.86 25.65 -17.31
N ASP A 241 20.57 25.77 -16.99
CA ASP A 241 20.00 25.23 -15.74
C ASP A 241 19.40 23.82 -15.82
N HIS A 242 19.31 23.25 -17.02
CA HIS A 242 18.61 21.97 -17.24
C HIS A 242 19.36 20.76 -16.64
N TRP A 243 20.69 20.80 -16.65
CA TRP A 243 21.51 19.75 -16.05
C TRP A 243 21.44 19.81 -14.52
N VAL A 244 21.56 20.99 -13.92
CA VAL A 244 21.60 21.16 -12.45
C VAL A 244 20.25 20.78 -11.84
N ALA A 245 19.14 21.34 -12.34
CA ALA A 245 17.81 21.03 -11.80
C ALA A 245 17.42 19.57 -12.02
N GLY A 246 17.72 18.99 -13.19
CA GLY A 246 17.48 17.58 -13.47
C GLY A 246 18.35 16.65 -12.61
N SER A 247 19.63 16.98 -12.40
CA SER A 247 20.53 16.21 -11.55
C SER A 247 20.15 16.31 -10.07
N ALA A 248 19.76 17.50 -9.61
CA ALA A 248 19.26 17.70 -8.25
C ALA A 248 17.95 16.94 -8.03
N ALA A 249 17.03 16.94 -9.01
CA ALA A 249 15.80 16.16 -8.96
C ALA A 249 16.08 14.64 -8.94
N LEU A 250 17.05 14.17 -9.73
CA LEU A 250 17.49 12.77 -9.68
C LEU A 250 18.06 12.43 -8.30
N ALA A 251 19.01 13.22 -7.81
CA ALA A 251 19.67 12.99 -6.54
C ALA A 251 18.69 13.05 -5.36
N GLY A 252 17.79 14.04 -5.35
CA GLY A 252 16.75 14.18 -4.34
C GLY A 252 15.71 13.06 -4.40
N MET A 253 15.35 12.58 -5.59
CA MET A 253 14.40 11.47 -5.73
C MET A 253 15.02 10.14 -5.30
N ALA A 254 16.23 9.81 -5.77
CA ALA A 254 16.93 8.57 -5.39
C ALA A 254 17.35 8.59 -3.92
N GLY A 255 17.95 9.67 -3.44
CA GLY A 255 18.35 9.85 -2.04
C GLY A 255 17.14 9.92 -1.10
N GLY A 256 16.06 10.60 -1.51
CA GLY A 256 14.81 10.65 -0.76
C GLY A 256 14.15 9.28 -0.62
N LEU A 257 14.11 8.47 -1.69
CA LEU A 257 13.60 7.10 -1.62
C LEU A 257 14.51 6.18 -0.78
N ALA A 258 15.83 6.32 -0.87
CA ALA A 258 16.75 5.58 -0.01
C ALA A 258 16.49 5.92 1.47
N LEU A 259 16.32 7.21 1.79
CA LEU A 259 15.98 7.66 3.13
C LEU A 259 14.58 7.19 3.56
N ALA A 260 13.61 7.10 2.64
CA ALA A 260 12.29 6.58 2.92
C ALA A 260 12.31 5.09 3.26
N TRP A 261 13.06 4.26 2.53
CA TRP A 261 13.05 2.80 2.70
C TRP A 261 14.01 2.26 3.75
N TRP A 262 15.17 2.90 3.94
CA TRP A 262 16.15 2.50 4.95
C TRP A 262 16.17 3.40 6.19
N GLY A 263 15.60 4.61 6.10
CA GLY A 263 15.41 5.46 7.26
C GLY A 263 14.20 5.04 8.09
N THR A 264 14.14 5.53 9.32
CA THR A 264 13.04 5.33 10.26
C THR A 264 12.66 6.65 10.91
N GLY A 265 11.50 6.69 11.59
CA GLY A 265 11.11 7.89 12.32
C GLY A 265 10.91 9.11 11.40
N PRO A 266 11.34 10.31 11.82
CA PRO A 266 11.18 11.53 11.03
C PRO A 266 11.97 11.51 9.71
N TRP A 267 13.04 10.73 9.63
CA TRP A 267 13.86 10.62 8.42
C TRP A 267 13.10 9.95 7.28
N ALA A 268 12.31 8.92 7.57
CA ALA A 268 11.48 8.26 6.56
C ALA A 268 10.49 9.25 5.93
N LEU A 269 9.80 10.05 6.75
CA LEU A 269 8.88 11.08 6.27
C LEU A 269 9.59 12.17 5.46
N LEU A 270 10.76 12.63 5.93
CA LEU A 270 11.59 13.58 5.20
C LEU A 270 12.01 13.02 3.83
N GLY A 271 12.38 11.73 3.79
CA GLY A 271 12.72 11.02 2.56
C GLY A 271 11.58 10.99 1.55
N ILE A 272 10.36 10.64 2.01
CA ILE A 272 9.16 10.64 1.16
C ILE A 272 8.87 12.06 0.66
N ALA A 273 8.91 13.05 1.54
CA ALA A 273 8.67 14.45 1.17
C ALA A 273 9.68 14.95 0.12
N LEU A 274 10.97 14.69 0.34
CA LEU A 274 12.04 15.02 -0.60
C LEU A 274 11.84 14.31 -1.94
N ALA A 275 11.48 13.02 -1.91
CA ALA A 275 11.23 12.24 -3.12
C ALA A 275 10.00 12.75 -3.89
N GLN A 276 8.92 13.13 -3.21
CA GLN A 276 7.73 13.74 -3.84
C GLN A 276 8.07 15.08 -4.53
N LEU A 277 8.77 15.98 -3.82
CA LEU A 277 9.20 17.27 -4.38
C LEU A 277 10.13 17.07 -5.58
N SER A 278 11.06 16.13 -5.49
CA SER A 278 12.04 15.86 -6.54
C SER A 278 11.43 15.14 -7.75
N ALA A 279 10.54 14.16 -7.52
CA ALA A 279 9.79 13.46 -8.56
C ALA A 279 8.95 14.43 -9.37
N THR A 280 8.38 15.46 -8.71
CA THR A 280 7.64 16.52 -9.39
C THR A 280 8.50 17.21 -10.45
N VAL A 281 9.72 17.62 -10.08
CA VAL A 281 10.66 18.27 -11.01
C VAL A 281 11.07 17.31 -12.13
N ALA A 282 11.36 16.04 -11.79
CA ALA A 282 11.75 15.04 -12.77
C ALA A 282 10.64 14.75 -13.81
N VAL A 283 9.40 14.55 -13.35
CA VAL A 283 8.24 14.25 -14.20
C VAL A 283 7.88 15.45 -15.06
N ALA A 284 7.86 16.67 -14.49
CA ALA A 284 7.59 17.88 -15.24
C ALA A 284 8.52 18.01 -16.45
N ARG A 285 9.82 17.77 -16.23
CA ARG A 285 10.85 17.83 -17.27
C ARG A 285 10.77 16.68 -18.26
N ALA A 286 10.46 15.47 -17.80
CA ALA A 286 10.35 14.29 -18.66
C ALA A 286 9.15 14.36 -19.61
N VAL A 287 8.02 14.90 -19.14
CA VAL A 287 6.80 15.12 -19.93
C VAL A 287 7.00 16.25 -20.93
N ALA A 288 7.73 17.30 -20.54
CA ALA A 288 7.99 18.46 -21.39
C ALA A 288 9.06 18.21 -22.48
N ALA A 289 9.82 17.11 -22.40
CA ALA A 289 10.84 16.79 -23.37
C ALA A 289 10.22 16.52 -24.77
N PRO A 290 10.88 16.87 -25.88
CA PRO A 290 10.40 16.51 -27.20
C PRO A 290 10.61 15.02 -27.51
N GLY A 291 9.69 14.43 -28.28
CA GLY A 291 9.80 13.06 -28.82
C GLY A 291 8.92 12.02 -28.12
N ASN A 292 8.93 10.77 -28.60
CA ASN A 292 8.09 9.67 -28.11
C ASN A 292 8.85 8.34 -27.99
N SER A 293 10.13 8.38 -27.59
CA SER A 293 10.89 7.15 -27.37
C SER A 293 10.34 6.41 -26.14
N GLY A 294 10.03 5.13 -26.30
CA GLY A 294 9.64 4.25 -25.20
C GLY A 294 8.15 4.22 -24.81
N VAL A 295 7.23 4.83 -25.57
CA VAL A 295 5.78 4.78 -25.24
C VAL A 295 5.22 3.38 -25.05
N TRP A 296 5.77 2.39 -25.76
CA TRP A 296 5.39 0.99 -25.65
C TRP A 296 5.58 0.44 -24.22
N ALA A 297 6.51 1.01 -23.46
CA ALA A 297 6.84 0.58 -22.11
C ALA A 297 5.97 1.25 -21.02
N TYR A 298 5.01 2.11 -21.38
CA TYR A 298 4.29 2.93 -20.41
C TYR A 298 3.62 2.14 -19.27
N GLY A 299 2.79 1.15 -19.59
CA GLY A 299 2.20 0.30 -18.54
C GLY A 299 3.19 -0.72 -17.96
N LEU A 300 4.17 -1.17 -18.76
CA LEU A 300 5.19 -2.12 -18.32
C LEU A 300 6.10 -1.56 -17.21
N VAL A 301 6.47 -0.27 -17.31
CA VAL A 301 7.28 0.41 -16.29
C VAL A 301 6.52 0.54 -14.97
N TRP A 302 5.18 0.56 -14.98
CA TRP A 302 4.39 0.52 -13.75
C TRP A 302 4.34 -0.89 -13.14
N VAL A 303 4.03 -1.92 -13.95
CA VAL A 303 3.77 -3.27 -13.43
C VAL A 303 5.04 -3.99 -12.99
N LEU A 304 6.17 -3.74 -13.65
CA LEU A 304 7.41 -4.50 -13.45
C LEU A 304 7.95 -4.41 -12.01
N PRO A 305 8.09 -3.22 -11.39
CA PRO A 305 8.50 -3.13 -9.98
C PRO A 305 7.56 -3.87 -9.04
N VAL A 306 6.25 -3.76 -9.25
CA VAL A 306 5.23 -4.42 -8.41
C VAL A 306 5.35 -5.94 -8.51
N LEU A 307 5.49 -6.48 -9.73
CA LEU A 307 5.67 -7.92 -9.95
C LEU A 307 6.99 -8.43 -9.38
N LEU A 308 8.08 -7.69 -9.52
CA LEU A 308 9.37 -8.11 -8.97
C LEU A 308 9.38 -8.07 -7.44
N PHE A 309 8.63 -7.15 -6.82
CA PHE A 309 8.36 -7.20 -5.39
C PHE A 309 7.58 -8.46 -5.04
N GLN A 310 6.49 -8.77 -5.75
CA GLN A 310 5.69 -9.98 -5.51
C GLN A 310 6.51 -11.26 -5.67
N VAL A 311 7.29 -11.37 -6.74
CA VAL A 311 8.20 -12.49 -6.97
C VAL A 311 9.20 -12.62 -5.84
N HIS A 312 9.74 -11.53 -5.29
CA HIS A 312 10.69 -11.59 -4.18
C HIS A 312 10.11 -12.27 -2.92
N TYR A 313 8.80 -12.16 -2.67
CA TYR A 313 8.15 -12.78 -1.49
C TYR A 313 8.05 -14.30 -1.56
N ASP A 314 8.01 -14.85 -2.77
CA ASP A 314 7.98 -16.30 -2.99
C ASP A 314 9.35 -16.83 -3.41
N MET A 315 10.06 -16.10 -4.25
CA MET A 315 11.36 -16.44 -4.81
C MET A 315 12.31 -15.27 -4.57
N PRO A 316 13.02 -15.26 -3.42
CA PRO A 316 13.90 -14.15 -3.05
C PRO A 316 14.88 -13.84 -4.16
N LEU A 317 14.92 -12.58 -4.53
CA LEU A 317 15.97 -12.04 -5.40
C LEU A 317 17.32 -12.14 -4.67
N PRO A 318 18.44 -12.28 -5.40
CA PRO A 318 19.77 -12.35 -4.80
C PRO A 318 20.26 -11.00 -4.23
N PHE A 319 19.39 -10.00 -4.15
CA PHE A 319 19.63 -8.66 -3.64
C PHE A 319 18.35 -8.10 -3.01
N ASP A 320 18.51 -7.05 -2.20
CA ASP A 320 17.40 -6.32 -1.59
C ASP A 320 16.48 -5.70 -2.67
N ASN A 321 15.23 -6.14 -2.74
CA ASN A 321 14.26 -5.71 -3.74
C ASN A 321 13.99 -4.20 -3.72
N ARG A 322 14.27 -3.49 -2.62
CA ARG A 322 14.16 -2.03 -2.50
C ARG A 322 15.00 -1.29 -3.54
N TRP A 323 16.11 -1.88 -4.00
CA TRP A 323 16.94 -1.31 -5.07
C TRP A 323 16.21 -1.16 -6.40
N LEU A 324 15.15 -1.94 -6.65
CA LEU A 324 14.33 -1.81 -7.85
C LEU A 324 13.63 -0.44 -7.92
N LEU A 325 13.18 0.08 -6.78
CA LEU A 325 12.56 1.40 -6.69
C LEU A 325 13.58 2.52 -6.86
N ILE A 326 14.81 2.33 -6.35
CA ILE A 326 15.92 3.24 -6.58
C ILE A 326 16.30 3.27 -8.07
N ALA A 327 16.42 2.11 -8.71
CA ALA A 327 16.72 2.01 -10.14
C ALA A 327 15.63 2.68 -10.99
N LEU A 328 14.35 2.49 -10.63
CA LEU A 328 13.23 3.17 -11.29
C LEU A 328 13.32 4.69 -11.13
N ALA A 329 13.59 5.17 -9.93
CA ALA A 329 13.77 6.60 -9.66
C ALA A 329 14.94 7.18 -10.44
N VAL A 330 16.08 6.49 -10.51
CA VAL A 330 17.20 6.90 -11.36
C VAL A 330 16.76 6.97 -12.81
N ALA A 331 16.04 5.97 -13.33
CA ALA A 331 15.53 5.98 -14.71
C ALA A 331 14.60 7.19 -14.99
N VAL A 332 13.63 7.44 -14.12
CA VAL A 332 12.71 8.59 -14.22
C VAL A 332 13.47 9.92 -14.06
N GLY A 333 14.46 9.98 -13.18
CA GLY A 333 15.33 11.14 -12.97
C GLY A 333 16.14 11.46 -14.23
N LEU A 334 16.80 10.46 -14.80
CA LEU A 334 17.52 10.56 -16.08
C LEU A 334 16.58 10.97 -17.23
N ALA A 335 15.32 10.52 -17.19
CA ALA A 335 14.29 10.96 -18.14
C ALA A 335 14.00 12.47 -18.04
N GLY A 336 14.19 13.08 -16.87
CA GLY A 336 14.08 14.52 -16.64
C GLY A 336 15.38 15.32 -16.87
N ILE A 337 16.54 14.67 -17.03
CA ILE A 337 17.81 15.36 -17.32
C ILE A 337 17.84 15.84 -18.77
N GLY A 338 18.07 17.13 -18.96
CA GLY A 338 18.28 17.75 -20.28
C GLY A 338 19.73 17.66 -20.74
N ARG A 339 20.00 18.00 -22.01
CA ARG A 339 21.39 18.10 -22.53
C ARG A 339 22.15 19.22 -21.80
N ARG A 340 23.46 19.05 -21.59
CA ARG A 340 24.36 20.11 -21.10
C ARG A 340 24.41 21.24 -22.14
N PRO A 341 24.12 22.49 -21.77
CA PRO A 341 24.35 23.62 -22.67
C PRO A 341 25.82 24.08 -22.65
N LEU A 342 26.18 24.86 -23.66
CA LEU A 342 27.49 25.47 -23.87
C LEU A 342 27.47 27.00 -23.62
N HIS A 343 26.71 27.54 -22.65
CA HIS A 343 26.80 28.97 -22.31
C HIS A 343 26.68 29.27 -20.80
N PRO A 344 27.57 30.11 -20.22
CA PRO A 344 27.51 30.49 -18.82
C PRO A 344 26.64 31.75 -18.63
N GLY A 345 25.39 31.58 -18.21
CA GLY A 345 24.52 32.65 -17.71
C GLY A 345 24.31 32.52 -16.20
N GLY A 346 24.20 33.65 -15.48
CA GLY A 346 24.08 33.69 -14.02
C GLY A 346 22.69 33.34 -13.48
N TRP A 347 22.65 32.68 -12.33
CA TRP A 347 21.44 32.22 -11.62
C TRP A 347 20.73 33.37 -10.89
N ARG A 348 19.41 33.53 -11.12
CA ARG A 348 18.55 34.43 -10.32
C ARG A 348 17.23 33.74 -9.98
N VAL A 349 16.99 33.48 -8.69
CA VAL A 349 15.68 33.07 -8.15
C VAL A 349 14.99 34.29 -7.55
N ASP A 350 13.82 34.65 -8.07
CA ASP A 350 13.01 35.69 -7.43
C ASP A 350 12.25 35.11 -6.23
N LEU A 351 12.85 35.27 -5.05
CA LEU A 351 12.26 34.81 -3.78
C LEU A 351 10.95 35.56 -3.43
N ARG A 352 10.67 36.73 -4.04
CA ARG A 352 9.42 37.47 -3.78
C ARG A 352 8.19 36.72 -4.29
N ALA A 353 8.34 35.93 -5.35
CA ALA A 353 7.29 35.07 -5.88
C ALA A 353 6.88 33.95 -4.88
N VAL A 354 7.79 33.52 -4.00
CA VAL A 354 7.55 32.46 -3.01
C VAL A 354 6.60 32.91 -1.90
N VAL A 355 6.59 34.20 -1.56
CA VAL A 355 5.76 34.77 -0.47
C VAL A 355 4.37 35.25 -0.97
N ALA A 356 4.10 35.18 -2.27
CA ALA A 356 2.81 35.58 -2.84
C ALA A 356 1.62 34.73 -2.30
N ARG A 357 0.39 35.26 -2.41
CA ARG A 357 -0.81 34.52 -2.01
C ARG A 357 -0.98 33.21 -2.81
N PRO A 358 -1.41 32.10 -2.18
CA PRO A 358 -1.72 30.85 -2.88
C PRO A 358 -2.71 31.04 -4.02
N ALA A 359 -2.56 30.25 -5.09
CA ALA A 359 -3.53 30.24 -6.17
C ALA A 359 -4.88 29.67 -5.69
N PRO A 360 -5.99 30.06 -6.32
CA PRO A 360 -7.30 29.50 -6.01
C PRO A 360 -7.35 27.97 -6.08
N VAL A 361 -6.64 27.36 -7.04
CA VAL A 361 -6.58 25.88 -7.17
C VAL A 361 -5.95 25.24 -5.93
N THR A 362 -4.89 25.81 -5.38
CA THR A 362 -4.23 25.35 -4.16
C THR A 362 -5.14 25.54 -2.95
N GLY A 363 -5.86 26.66 -2.89
CA GLY A 363 -6.85 26.90 -1.83
C GLY A 363 -7.99 25.86 -1.82
N VAL A 364 -8.51 25.49 -3.00
CA VAL A 364 -9.53 24.43 -3.13
C VAL A 364 -8.94 23.07 -2.73
N LEU A 365 -7.73 22.73 -3.21
CA LEU A 365 -7.09 21.47 -2.89
C LEU A 365 -6.69 21.36 -1.41
N ALA A 366 -6.41 22.48 -0.74
CA ALA A 366 -6.13 22.50 0.70
C ALA A 366 -7.31 22.03 1.55
N LEU A 367 -8.55 22.04 1.02
CA LEU A 367 -9.70 21.42 1.69
C LEU A 367 -9.51 19.91 1.90
N ALA A 368 -8.65 19.25 1.11
CA ALA A 368 -8.30 17.85 1.34
C ALA A 368 -7.64 17.61 2.71
N LEU A 369 -7.06 18.64 3.35
CA LEU A 369 -6.53 18.56 4.72
C LEU A 369 -7.61 18.43 5.80
N LEU A 370 -8.87 18.75 5.49
CA LEU A 370 -9.98 18.57 6.43
C LEU A 370 -10.24 17.08 6.73
N ALA A 371 -10.04 16.19 5.76
CA ALA A 371 -10.25 14.77 5.94
C ALA A 371 -9.31 14.13 6.98
N PRO A 372 -7.97 14.28 6.90
CA PRO A 372 -7.08 13.78 7.95
C PRO A 372 -7.29 14.50 9.30
N ALA A 373 -7.66 15.78 9.30
CA ALA A 373 -8.01 16.48 10.54
C ALA A 373 -9.26 15.88 11.21
N LEU A 374 -10.29 15.57 10.43
CA LEU A 374 -11.49 14.88 10.93
C LEU A 374 -11.16 13.46 11.37
N MET A 375 -10.34 12.72 10.61
CA MET A 375 -9.86 11.39 10.99
C MET A 375 -9.14 11.42 12.34
N HIS A 376 -8.37 12.47 12.62
CA HIS A 376 -7.73 12.69 13.92
C HIS A 376 -8.78 12.97 15.02
N ALA A 377 -9.68 13.92 14.78
CA ALA A 377 -10.67 14.37 15.75
C ALA A 377 -11.70 13.29 16.12
N THR A 378 -11.97 12.36 15.20
CA THR A 378 -12.91 11.23 15.37
C THR A 378 -12.22 9.94 15.76
N ARG A 379 -10.91 9.97 16.08
CA ARG A 379 -10.20 8.78 16.54
C ARG A 379 -10.87 8.29 17.83
N PRO A 380 -11.22 6.99 17.93
CA PRO A 380 -11.75 6.44 19.18
C PRO A 380 -10.77 6.71 20.32
N VAL A 381 -11.22 7.42 21.34
CA VAL A 381 -10.51 7.52 22.62
C VAL A 381 -11.13 6.45 23.50
N THR A 382 -10.43 5.36 23.72
CA THR A 382 -10.87 4.30 24.61
C THR A 382 -10.02 4.28 25.86
N ASP A 383 -10.66 4.49 27.01
CA ASP A 383 -10.02 4.29 28.30
C ASP A 383 -9.59 2.82 28.45
N PRO A 384 -8.43 2.54 29.08
CA PRO A 384 -8.02 1.17 29.33
C PRO A 384 -9.08 0.43 30.12
N VAL A 385 -9.51 -0.73 29.60
CA VAL A 385 -10.44 -1.60 30.33
C VAL A 385 -9.62 -2.50 31.25
N VAL A 386 -10.05 -2.65 32.51
CA VAL A 386 -9.47 -3.66 33.40
C VAL A 386 -10.13 -5.00 33.06
N ALA A 387 -9.32 -6.02 32.72
CA ALA A 387 -9.81 -7.36 32.41
C ALA A 387 -10.74 -7.92 33.50
N SER A 388 -11.75 -8.68 33.09
CA SER A 388 -12.63 -9.43 34.00
C SER A 388 -11.82 -10.35 34.93
N ALA A 389 -12.33 -10.58 36.14
CA ALA A 389 -11.74 -11.54 37.08
C ALA A 389 -11.81 -13.01 36.61
N THR A 390 -12.58 -13.32 35.55
CA THR A 390 -12.98 -14.68 35.15
C THR A 390 -12.11 -15.33 34.07
N GLY A 391 -11.15 -14.63 33.48
CA GLY A 391 -10.27 -15.14 32.40
C GLY A 391 -10.06 -14.09 31.31
N VAL A 392 -9.10 -14.34 30.42
CA VAL A 392 -8.77 -13.48 29.28
C VAL A 392 -9.05 -14.25 27.99
N GLN A 393 -9.87 -13.68 27.11
CA GLN A 393 -10.13 -14.24 25.78
C GLN A 393 -9.12 -13.72 24.77
N VAL A 394 -8.38 -14.64 24.14
CA VAL A 394 -7.35 -14.33 23.15
C VAL A 394 -7.74 -14.94 21.81
N LEU A 395 -7.87 -14.10 20.79
CA LEU A 395 -8.06 -14.52 19.40
C LEU A 395 -6.73 -14.44 18.65
N SER A 396 -6.31 -15.52 18.02
CA SER A 396 -5.16 -15.56 17.11
C SER A 396 -5.61 -15.84 15.69
N TRP A 397 -5.08 -15.09 14.71
CA TRP A 397 -5.48 -15.26 13.32
C TRP A 397 -4.45 -14.76 12.31
N ASN A 398 -4.03 -15.62 11.39
CA ASN A 398 -3.35 -15.20 10.16
C ASN A 398 -4.40 -14.60 9.20
N VAL A 399 -4.25 -13.31 8.86
CA VAL A 399 -5.26 -12.56 8.10
C VAL A 399 -4.92 -12.32 6.63
N LYS A 400 -3.82 -12.90 6.13
CA LYS A 400 -3.42 -12.80 4.71
C LYS A 400 -3.55 -11.39 4.14
N TYR A 401 -2.91 -10.43 4.82
CA TYR A 401 -2.92 -8.99 4.51
C TYR A 401 -4.30 -8.34 4.32
N GLY A 402 -5.35 -8.97 4.86
CA GLY A 402 -6.73 -8.54 4.72
C GLY A 402 -7.42 -9.00 3.44
N ARG A 403 -6.85 -9.97 2.72
CA ARG A 403 -7.47 -10.52 1.50
C ARG A 403 -8.42 -11.67 1.79
N ASP A 404 -9.63 -11.55 1.26
CA ASP A 404 -10.60 -12.63 1.18
C ASP A 404 -10.27 -13.57 0.02
N ASP A 405 -10.05 -14.85 0.30
CA ASP A 405 -9.65 -15.83 -0.72
C ASP A 405 -10.75 -16.17 -1.72
N ALA A 406 -12.02 -16.11 -1.29
CA ALA A 406 -13.15 -16.36 -2.17
C ALA A 406 -13.27 -15.31 -3.28
N THR A 407 -12.96 -14.05 -2.96
CA THR A 407 -13.17 -12.91 -3.88
C THR A 407 -11.89 -12.27 -4.39
N GLY A 408 -10.74 -12.49 -3.74
CA GLY A 408 -9.46 -11.84 -4.03
C GLY A 408 -9.36 -10.40 -3.56
N GLN A 409 -10.39 -9.89 -2.87
CA GLN A 409 -10.48 -8.49 -2.45
C GLN A 409 -9.76 -8.29 -1.14
N ALA A 410 -9.07 -7.16 -1.00
CA ALA A 410 -8.59 -6.70 0.31
C ALA A 410 -9.78 -6.08 1.07
N ASP A 411 -10.43 -6.86 1.94
CA ASP A 411 -11.62 -6.49 2.70
C ASP A 411 -11.39 -6.61 4.23
N PRO A 412 -10.70 -5.64 4.86
CA PRO A 412 -10.44 -5.66 6.29
C PRO A 412 -11.71 -5.51 7.15
N ARG A 413 -12.86 -5.15 6.55
CA ARG A 413 -14.14 -5.10 7.25
C ARG A 413 -14.61 -6.48 7.67
N ARG A 414 -14.50 -7.50 6.80
CA ARG A 414 -14.90 -8.87 7.16
C ARG A 414 -14.09 -9.41 8.34
N LEU A 415 -12.83 -9.00 8.45
CA LEU A 415 -12.00 -9.28 9.63
C LEU A 415 -12.56 -8.59 10.87
N ALA A 416 -12.89 -7.29 10.78
CA ALA A 416 -13.48 -6.53 11.88
C ALA A 416 -14.80 -7.15 12.35
N GLU A 417 -15.72 -7.46 11.42
CA GLU A 417 -17.02 -8.10 11.69
C GLU A 417 -16.83 -9.45 12.42
N ALA A 418 -15.88 -10.29 11.96
CA ALA A 418 -15.60 -11.58 12.60
C ALA A 418 -15.02 -11.43 14.02
N ILE A 419 -14.12 -10.47 14.23
CA ILE A 419 -13.53 -10.20 15.54
C ILE A 419 -14.58 -9.62 16.50
N GLN A 420 -15.42 -8.69 16.02
CA GLN A 420 -16.51 -8.11 16.81
C GLN A 420 -17.51 -9.17 17.26
N ALA A 421 -17.81 -10.16 16.42
CA ALA A 421 -18.80 -11.20 16.75
C ALA A 421 -18.44 -12.04 17.99
N VAL A 422 -17.15 -12.12 18.36
CA VAL A 422 -16.68 -12.91 19.51
C VAL A 422 -16.08 -12.08 20.64
N HIS A 423 -16.02 -10.75 20.49
CA HIS A 423 -15.60 -9.79 21.52
C HIS A 423 -14.35 -10.18 22.36
N PRO A 424 -13.22 -10.55 21.73
CA PRO A 424 -12.04 -10.99 22.48
C PRO A 424 -11.40 -9.83 23.26
N ASP A 425 -10.74 -10.13 24.39
CA ASP A 425 -9.98 -9.14 25.16
C ASP A 425 -8.68 -8.75 24.45
N VAL A 426 -8.07 -9.71 23.76
CA VAL A 426 -6.80 -9.58 23.05
C VAL A 426 -6.91 -10.24 21.68
N VAL A 427 -6.46 -9.54 20.65
CA VAL A 427 -6.36 -10.07 19.30
C VAL A 427 -4.90 -10.05 18.89
N VAL A 428 -4.36 -11.18 18.46
CA VAL A 428 -3.03 -11.26 17.86
C VAL A 428 -3.14 -11.74 16.42
N LEU A 429 -2.61 -10.95 15.49
CA LEU A 429 -2.74 -11.20 14.06
C LEU A 429 -1.37 -11.39 13.41
N GLN A 430 -1.32 -12.28 12.43
CA GLN A 430 -0.18 -12.47 11.54
C GLN A 430 -0.53 -12.04 10.13
N GLU A 431 0.49 -11.78 9.31
CA GLU A 431 0.33 -11.33 7.93
C GLU A 431 -0.44 -10.01 7.77
N VAL A 432 -0.40 -9.13 8.75
CA VAL A 432 -1.11 -7.85 8.67
C VAL A 432 -0.37 -6.91 7.71
N SER A 433 -1.07 -6.34 6.73
CA SER A 433 -0.51 -5.30 5.84
C SER A 433 -0.61 -3.92 6.49
N ARG A 434 0.48 -3.15 6.41
CA ARG A 434 0.52 -1.72 6.73
C ARG A 434 1.16 -0.95 5.59
N GLY A 435 0.44 -0.84 4.47
CA GLY A 435 0.95 -0.20 3.27
C GLY A 435 1.69 -1.14 2.33
N TRP A 436 1.47 -2.44 2.43
CA TRP A 436 2.10 -3.41 1.54
C TRP A 436 1.57 -3.24 0.11
N ALA A 437 2.48 -3.02 -0.85
CA ALA A 437 2.10 -2.63 -2.21
C ALA A 437 1.27 -3.71 -2.95
N ILE A 438 1.57 -4.98 -2.69
CA ILE A 438 0.84 -6.13 -3.27
C ILE A 438 -0.59 -6.18 -2.73
N GLY A 439 -0.77 -5.89 -1.44
CA GLY A 439 -2.08 -5.75 -0.79
C GLY A 439 -2.85 -4.47 -1.15
N GLY A 440 -2.46 -3.75 -2.20
CA GLY A 440 -3.09 -2.48 -2.61
C GLY A 440 -2.78 -1.30 -1.67
N GLY A 441 -1.85 -1.47 -0.73
CA GLY A 441 -1.37 -0.43 0.17
C GLY A 441 -2.30 -0.10 1.34
N VAL A 442 -3.27 -0.95 1.68
CA VAL A 442 -4.16 -0.76 2.84
C VAL A 442 -3.39 -0.88 4.17
N ASP A 443 -3.75 -0.04 5.15
CA ASP A 443 -3.35 -0.18 6.56
C ASP A 443 -4.41 -0.97 7.34
N VAL A 444 -4.28 -2.30 7.33
CA VAL A 444 -5.21 -3.19 8.04
C VAL A 444 -5.17 -2.94 9.55
N ALA A 445 -3.99 -2.61 10.10
CA ALA A 445 -3.84 -2.32 11.52
C ALA A 445 -4.63 -1.08 11.95
N GLU A 446 -4.47 0.03 11.22
CA GLU A 446 -5.22 1.26 11.53
C GLU A 446 -6.72 1.08 11.29
N TYR A 447 -7.12 0.35 10.24
CA TYR A 447 -8.52 0.04 9.99
C TYR A 447 -9.15 -0.73 11.16
N LEU A 448 -8.56 -1.87 11.56
CA LEU A 448 -9.07 -2.69 12.66
C LEU A 448 -9.06 -1.94 13.99
N SER A 449 -8.02 -1.18 14.28
CA SER A 449 -7.93 -0.36 15.48
C SER A 449 -9.11 0.60 15.64
N ARG A 450 -9.49 1.25 14.54
CA ARG A 450 -10.63 2.19 14.51
C ARG A 450 -11.96 1.48 14.63
N GLU A 451 -12.18 0.41 13.86
CA GLU A 451 -13.45 -0.34 13.85
C GLU A 451 -13.69 -1.11 15.15
N LEU A 452 -12.64 -1.63 15.78
CA LEU A 452 -12.73 -2.40 17.02
C LEU A 452 -12.63 -1.51 18.28
N GLY A 453 -12.18 -0.26 18.14
CA GLY A 453 -11.82 0.59 19.28
C GLY A 453 -10.70 -0.01 20.13
N MET A 454 -9.74 -0.68 19.47
CA MET A 454 -8.61 -1.35 20.14
C MET A 454 -7.29 -0.72 19.69
N PRO A 455 -6.55 -0.04 20.58
CA PRO A 455 -5.16 0.34 20.30
C PRO A 455 -4.32 -0.88 19.91
N PHE A 456 -3.29 -0.65 19.08
CA PHE A 456 -2.42 -1.72 18.61
C PHE A 456 -0.94 -1.50 18.88
N VAL A 457 -0.22 -2.61 18.93
CA VAL A 457 1.24 -2.71 18.83
C VAL A 457 1.58 -3.46 17.54
N TRP A 458 2.60 -2.98 16.84
CA TRP A 458 3.01 -3.50 15.53
C TRP A 458 4.45 -4.02 15.56
N SER A 459 4.69 -5.18 14.93
CA SER A 459 6.03 -5.72 14.69
C SER A 459 6.23 -5.97 13.19
N PRO A 460 7.07 -5.17 12.51
CA PRO A 460 7.34 -5.35 11.09
C PRO A 460 8.10 -6.66 10.82
N ALA A 461 7.82 -7.25 9.66
CA ALA A 461 8.50 -8.39 9.06
C ALA A 461 8.80 -8.07 7.58
N ALA A 462 9.46 -9.00 6.89
CA ALA A 462 9.82 -8.87 5.47
C ALA A 462 10.44 -7.50 5.10
N ASP A 463 9.75 -6.70 4.28
CA ASP A 463 10.21 -5.39 3.81
C ASP A 463 9.87 -4.23 4.75
N GLY A 464 9.18 -4.49 5.87
CA GLY A 464 8.72 -3.50 6.84
C GLY A 464 7.24 -3.13 6.74
N GLN A 465 6.53 -3.63 5.72
CA GLN A 465 5.15 -3.24 5.39
C GLN A 465 4.13 -4.35 5.66
N PHE A 466 4.60 -5.45 6.22
CA PHE A 466 3.87 -6.67 6.53
C PHE A 466 4.38 -7.24 7.84
N GLY A 467 3.58 -7.91 8.67
CA GLY A 467 4.04 -8.30 9.99
C GLY A 467 2.97 -8.77 10.97
N ASN A 468 3.32 -8.70 12.25
CA ASN A 468 2.46 -9.15 13.35
C ASN A 468 1.84 -7.96 14.09
N LEU A 469 0.62 -8.15 14.58
CA LEU A 469 -0.15 -7.13 15.28
C LEU A 469 -0.68 -7.69 16.59
N LEU A 470 -0.75 -6.86 17.61
CA LEU A 470 -1.53 -7.09 18.82
C LEU A 470 -2.50 -5.93 19.00
N LEU A 471 -3.80 -6.21 19.13
CA LEU A 471 -4.85 -5.25 19.44
C LEU A 471 -5.45 -5.58 20.81
N THR A 472 -5.59 -4.60 21.69
CA THR A 472 -6.29 -4.78 22.98
C THR A 472 -6.65 -3.43 23.61
N ARG A 473 -7.65 -3.44 24.50
CA ARG A 473 -7.97 -2.31 25.39
C ARG A 473 -7.33 -2.46 26.78
N LEU A 474 -6.65 -3.57 27.06
CA LEU A 474 -5.96 -3.77 28.33
C LEU A 474 -4.73 -2.86 28.43
N PRO A 475 -4.32 -2.41 29.63
CA PRO A 475 -3.09 -1.65 29.81
C PRO A 475 -1.87 -2.40 29.25
N ILE A 476 -1.13 -1.76 28.33
CA ILE A 476 0.03 -2.37 27.67
C ILE A 476 1.33 -1.81 28.26
N SER A 477 2.27 -2.70 28.55
CA SER A 477 3.65 -2.36 28.95
C SER A 477 4.64 -3.39 28.38
N GLY A 478 5.94 -3.21 28.63
CA GLY A 478 6.95 -4.23 28.33
C GLY A 478 7.06 -4.63 26.85
N VAL A 479 6.64 -3.76 25.92
CA VAL A 479 6.60 -4.06 24.49
C VAL A 479 8.00 -4.36 23.96
N ARG A 480 8.14 -5.53 23.31
CA ARG A 480 9.35 -5.95 22.60
C ARG A 480 8.97 -6.50 21.24
N THR A 481 9.66 -6.04 20.21
CA THR A 481 9.52 -6.53 18.84
C THR A 481 10.91 -6.79 18.27
N GLY A 482 11.01 -7.72 17.33
CA GLY A 482 12.28 -7.97 16.68
C GLY A 482 12.21 -9.02 15.59
N PRO A 483 13.24 -9.07 14.72
CA PRO A 483 13.35 -10.12 13.73
C PRO A 483 13.60 -11.47 14.40
N LEU A 484 13.10 -12.53 13.78
CA LEU A 484 13.49 -13.90 14.06
C LEU A 484 14.64 -14.32 13.12
N PRO A 485 15.41 -15.37 13.45
CA PRO A 485 16.46 -15.88 12.57
C PRO A 485 15.94 -16.11 11.15
N TYR A 486 16.63 -15.54 10.17
CA TYR A 486 16.24 -15.63 8.75
C TYR A 486 16.26 -17.08 8.26
N GLY A 487 17.36 -17.79 8.53
CA GLY A 487 17.56 -19.18 8.14
C GLY A 487 17.34 -19.41 6.64
N GLN A 488 16.62 -20.47 6.31
CA GLN A 488 16.11 -20.77 4.97
C GLN A 488 14.64 -20.35 4.91
N GLY A 489 14.21 -19.67 3.85
CA GLY A 489 12.83 -19.19 3.70
C GLY A 489 12.77 -17.95 2.82
N PRO A 490 11.60 -17.63 2.23
CA PRO A 490 11.56 -16.57 1.24
C PRO A 490 11.41 -15.16 1.84
N MET A 491 11.18 -15.04 3.15
CA MET A 491 10.97 -13.74 3.79
C MET A 491 11.46 -13.71 5.24
N GLY A 492 11.91 -12.53 5.68
CA GLY A 492 12.24 -12.29 7.09
C GLY A 492 10.98 -12.38 7.96
N ARG A 493 11.11 -13.06 9.12
CA ARG A 493 10.04 -13.21 10.11
C ARG A 493 10.31 -12.32 11.32
N SER A 494 9.28 -12.06 12.11
CA SER A 494 9.38 -11.29 13.35
C SER A 494 8.50 -11.86 14.45
N TYR A 495 8.70 -11.36 15.67
CA TYR A 495 7.83 -11.59 16.81
C TYR A 495 7.39 -10.26 17.44
N LEU A 496 6.32 -10.31 18.22
CA LEU A 496 5.84 -9.24 19.07
C LEU A 496 5.54 -9.82 20.44
N LYS A 497 6.07 -9.22 21.50
CA LYS A 497 5.75 -9.49 22.90
C LYS A 497 5.21 -8.21 23.53
N ALA A 498 4.13 -8.33 24.30
CA ALA A 498 3.63 -7.26 25.14
C ALA A 498 3.15 -7.81 26.49
N THR A 499 3.33 -7.03 27.55
CA THR A 499 2.84 -7.35 28.90
C THR A 499 1.53 -6.61 29.13
N LEU A 500 0.46 -7.38 29.35
CA LEU A 500 -0.90 -6.87 29.56
C LEU A 500 -1.22 -6.82 31.04
N GLY A 501 -1.68 -5.66 31.51
CA GLY A 501 -2.14 -5.46 32.89
C GLY A 501 -3.52 -6.08 33.09
N LEU A 502 -3.67 -6.89 34.14
CA LEU A 502 -4.91 -7.54 34.53
C LEU A 502 -5.41 -7.02 35.88
N HIS A 503 -6.63 -7.41 36.26
CA HIS A 503 -7.17 -7.09 37.58
C HIS A 503 -6.30 -7.62 38.72
N GLY A 504 -6.23 -6.84 39.81
CA GLY A 504 -5.48 -7.20 41.02
C GLY A 504 -3.95 -7.04 40.90
N GLY A 505 -3.46 -6.23 39.96
CA GLY A 505 -2.02 -6.02 39.76
C GLY A 505 -1.29 -7.19 39.09
N ARG A 506 -2.04 -8.18 38.59
CA ARG A 506 -1.52 -9.30 37.83
C ARG A 506 -1.18 -8.88 36.40
N SER A 507 -0.33 -9.64 35.73
CA SER A 507 0.01 -9.41 34.32
C SER A 507 0.06 -10.71 33.53
N LEU A 508 -0.15 -10.59 32.22
CA LEU A 508 -0.02 -11.67 31.25
C LEU A 508 0.88 -11.19 30.12
N ASP A 509 1.96 -11.91 29.87
CA ASP A 509 2.75 -11.72 28.66
C ASP A 509 2.02 -12.39 27.50
N VAL A 510 1.79 -11.65 26.42
CA VAL A 510 1.23 -12.15 25.17
C VAL A 510 2.26 -12.00 24.07
N VAL A 511 2.54 -13.11 23.39
CA VAL A 511 3.52 -13.20 22.31
C VAL A 511 2.84 -13.68 21.04
N THR A 512 3.13 -13.02 19.93
CA THR A 512 2.71 -13.44 18.60
C THR A 512 3.87 -13.49 17.63
N ALA A 513 3.88 -14.50 16.77
CA ALA A 513 4.89 -14.71 15.75
C ALA A 513 4.29 -15.43 14.54
N HIS A 514 4.96 -15.30 13.41
CA HIS A 514 4.68 -16.05 12.19
C HIS A 514 5.97 -16.72 11.72
N LEU A 515 6.05 -18.05 11.81
CA LEU A 515 7.26 -18.79 11.49
C LEU A 515 7.37 -19.13 10.00
N THR A 516 8.53 -19.59 9.55
CA THR A 516 8.77 -19.91 8.13
C THR A 516 7.89 -21.07 7.61
N HIS A 517 7.22 -20.85 6.46
CA HIS A 517 6.14 -21.72 5.97
C HIS A 517 6.54 -22.96 5.17
N ARG A 518 7.76 -23.05 4.62
CA ARG A 518 8.13 -24.17 3.74
C ARG A 518 8.44 -25.43 4.53
N LYS A 519 7.82 -26.56 4.17
CA LYS A 519 8.04 -27.86 4.82
C LYS A 519 9.52 -28.22 5.06
N PRO A 520 10.45 -28.07 4.09
CA PRO A 520 11.87 -28.37 4.30
C PRO A 520 12.58 -27.50 5.35
N ASN A 521 11.97 -26.40 5.79
CA ASN A 521 12.61 -25.40 6.64
C ASN A 521 12.43 -25.68 8.14
N THR A 522 12.21 -26.94 8.54
CA THR A 522 12.16 -27.35 9.96
C THR A 522 13.36 -26.82 10.77
N PRO A 523 14.62 -26.92 10.31
CA PRO A 523 15.74 -26.37 11.08
C PRO A 523 15.65 -24.85 11.31
N THR A 524 15.07 -24.11 10.37
CA THR A 524 14.83 -22.68 10.53
C THR A 524 13.72 -22.42 11.54
N ARG A 525 12.60 -23.15 11.47
CA ARG A 525 11.53 -23.00 12.46
C ARG A 525 12.00 -23.33 13.88
N LEU A 526 12.80 -24.38 14.06
CA LEU A 526 13.40 -24.71 15.36
C LEU A 526 14.26 -23.56 15.90
N ALA A 527 15.18 -23.02 15.10
CA ALA A 527 15.98 -21.87 15.51
C ALA A 527 15.13 -20.62 15.82
N GLN A 528 14.01 -20.43 15.11
CA GLN A 528 13.07 -19.35 15.39
C GLN A 528 12.29 -19.57 16.69
N ILE A 529 11.92 -20.81 17.01
CA ILE A 529 11.28 -21.18 18.28
C ILE A 529 12.26 -20.98 19.44
N ASP A 530 13.52 -21.41 19.30
CA ASP A 530 14.56 -21.20 20.31
C ASP A 530 14.74 -19.70 20.62
N GLU A 531 14.86 -18.87 19.58
CA GLU A 531 14.97 -17.42 19.76
C GLU A 531 13.72 -16.85 20.44
N LEU A 532 12.52 -17.29 20.05
CA LEU A 532 11.25 -16.85 20.63
C LEU A 532 11.16 -17.20 22.12
N LEU A 533 11.48 -18.44 22.48
CA LEU A 533 11.48 -18.92 23.87
C LEU A 533 12.60 -18.28 24.69
N ALA A 534 13.69 -17.81 24.08
CA ALA A 534 14.71 -17.02 24.76
C ALA A 534 14.27 -15.58 25.10
N LYS A 535 13.17 -15.07 24.52
CA LYS A 535 12.63 -13.72 24.81
C LYS A 535 11.54 -13.70 25.87
N VAL A 536 11.11 -14.85 26.34
CA VAL A 536 10.08 -14.99 27.38
C VAL A 536 10.74 -15.27 28.72
N ASP A 537 10.15 -14.73 29.78
CA ASP A 537 10.60 -15.02 31.14
C ASP A 537 9.91 -16.32 31.58
N PRO A 538 10.65 -17.39 31.91
CA PRO A 538 10.06 -18.67 32.31
C PRO A 538 9.21 -18.58 33.59
N ALA A 539 9.40 -17.54 34.41
CA ALA A 539 8.61 -17.31 35.61
C ALA A 539 7.32 -16.50 35.35
N ALA A 540 7.26 -15.75 34.26
CA ALA A 540 6.11 -14.91 33.94
C ALA A 540 4.97 -15.72 33.30
N PRO A 541 3.70 -15.51 33.67
CA PRO A 541 2.57 -16.09 32.96
C PRO A 541 2.58 -15.61 31.50
N THR A 542 2.82 -16.52 30.57
CA THR A 542 3.06 -16.18 29.16
C THR A 542 2.22 -17.04 28.23
N LEU A 543 1.48 -16.38 27.33
CA LEU A 543 0.77 -16.99 26.22
C LEU A 543 1.50 -16.67 24.91
N VAL A 544 1.75 -17.69 24.09
CA VAL A 544 2.32 -17.53 22.74
C VAL A 544 1.33 -18.07 21.72
N ALA A 545 0.92 -17.26 20.74
CA ALA A 545 -0.02 -17.67 19.72
C ALA A 545 0.33 -17.15 18.32
N GLY A 546 0.05 -17.94 17.29
CA GLY A 546 0.19 -17.53 15.90
C GLY A 546 0.31 -18.68 14.90
N ASP A 547 0.50 -18.33 13.62
CA ASP A 547 0.80 -19.28 12.56
C ASP A 547 2.27 -19.73 12.63
N PHE A 548 2.48 -20.93 13.14
CA PHE A 548 3.82 -21.49 13.29
C PHE A 548 4.21 -22.44 12.15
N ASN A 549 3.31 -22.65 11.18
CA ASN A 549 3.61 -23.41 9.97
C ASN A 549 4.20 -24.83 10.22
N PHE A 550 3.87 -25.45 11.35
CA PHE A 550 4.25 -26.83 11.66
C PHE A 550 3.04 -27.64 12.10
N TRP A 551 3.11 -28.95 11.88
CA TRP A 551 2.02 -29.89 12.17
C TRP A 551 2.24 -30.61 13.50
N PRO A 552 1.20 -31.23 14.09
CA PRO A 552 1.27 -31.86 15.42
C PRO A 552 2.31 -32.98 15.56
N SER A 553 2.66 -33.65 14.46
CA SER A 553 3.65 -34.73 14.48
C SER A 553 5.08 -34.25 14.28
N TRP A 554 5.28 -32.95 14.05
CA TRP A 554 6.58 -32.40 13.68
C TRP A 554 7.45 -32.08 14.91
N PRO A 555 8.79 -32.05 14.77
CA PRO A 555 9.70 -31.76 15.88
C PRO A 555 9.44 -30.44 16.62
N GLU A 556 8.95 -29.43 15.92
CA GLU A 556 8.71 -28.08 16.42
C GLU A 556 7.75 -28.05 17.63
N GLN A 557 6.72 -28.91 17.66
CA GLN A 557 5.84 -29.00 18.82
C GLN A 557 6.59 -29.46 20.08
N ARG A 558 7.59 -30.35 19.90
CA ARG A 558 8.33 -30.91 21.03
C ARG A 558 9.14 -29.86 21.76
N GLU A 559 9.67 -28.85 21.07
CA GLU A 559 10.43 -27.76 21.70
C GLU A 559 9.58 -27.00 22.74
N PHE A 560 8.33 -26.68 22.40
CA PHE A 560 7.39 -26.08 23.35
C PHE A 560 7.12 -27.00 24.54
N THR A 561 6.75 -28.25 24.26
CA THR A 561 6.38 -29.20 25.34
C THR A 561 7.56 -29.57 26.25
N ALA A 562 8.77 -29.66 25.70
CA ALA A 562 9.99 -29.94 26.47
C ALA A 562 10.35 -28.76 27.39
N ALA A 563 10.02 -27.54 26.99
CA ALA A 563 10.11 -26.34 27.83
C ALA A 563 8.94 -26.20 28.84
N GLY A 564 8.06 -27.21 28.93
CA GLY A 564 6.92 -27.23 29.88
C GLY A 564 5.68 -26.48 29.41
N TRP A 565 5.63 -26.04 28.16
CA TRP A 565 4.46 -25.35 27.60
C TRP A 565 3.36 -26.34 27.23
N VAL A 566 2.12 -25.92 27.38
CA VAL A 566 0.94 -26.71 27.02
C VAL A 566 0.19 -26.06 25.87
N SER A 567 -0.27 -26.87 24.90
CA SER A 567 -1.14 -26.40 23.81
C SER A 567 -2.58 -26.28 24.31
N ALA A 568 -3.21 -25.13 24.09
CA ALA A 568 -4.62 -24.91 24.39
C ALA A 568 -5.50 -25.93 23.68
N GLN A 569 -5.22 -26.20 22.40
CA GLN A 569 -5.93 -27.17 21.60
C GLN A 569 -5.89 -28.57 22.21
N ASP A 570 -4.70 -29.02 22.60
CA ASP A 570 -4.53 -30.39 23.08
C ASP A 570 -5.19 -30.58 24.47
N VAL A 571 -5.05 -29.61 25.39
CA VAL A 571 -5.62 -29.74 26.75
C VAL A 571 -7.13 -29.52 26.83
N THR A 572 -7.73 -28.89 25.80
CA THR A 572 -9.18 -28.67 25.72
C THR A 572 -9.90 -29.68 24.81
N GLY A 573 -9.19 -30.68 24.26
CA GLY A 573 -9.79 -31.72 23.41
C GLY A 573 -9.92 -31.36 21.93
N HIS A 574 -9.33 -30.25 21.47
CA HIS A 574 -9.33 -29.79 20.08
C HIS A 574 -8.06 -30.19 19.30
N GLY A 575 -7.43 -31.30 19.72
CA GLY A 575 -6.19 -31.82 19.15
C GLY A 575 -6.20 -32.09 17.64
N ALA A 576 -7.39 -32.33 17.08
CA ALA A 576 -7.58 -32.65 15.66
C ALA A 576 -8.20 -31.51 14.83
N ALA A 577 -8.42 -30.33 15.42
CA ALA A 577 -9.08 -29.22 14.74
C ALA A 577 -8.18 -28.61 13.65
N TRP A 578 -8.71 -28.50 12.44
CA TRP A 578 -8.03 -27.87 11.32
C TRP A 578 -8.11 -26.36 11.41
N THR A 579 -7.03 -25.68 11.03
CA THR A 579 -6.93 -24.21 11.04
C THR A 579 -6.68 -23.62 9.66
N SER A 580 -6.29 -24.43 8.65
CA SER A 580 -6.01 -23.96 7.29
C SER A 580 -5.96 -25.13 6.27
N PRO A 581 -6.16 -24.89 4.96
CA PRO A 581 -6.80 -23.70 4.39
C PRO A 581 -8.32 -23.71 4.63
N THR A 582 -8.98 -22.55 4.61
CA THR A 582 -10.43 -22.45 4.87
C THR A 582 -11.32 -23.07 3.79
N ASP A 583 -10.83 -23.19 2.56
CA ASP A 583 -11.57 -23.79 1.43
C ASP A 583 -11.52 -25.32 1.42
N ARG A 584 -10.43 -25.90 1.95
CA ARG A 584 -10.20 -27.34 2.09
C ARG A 584 -9.40 -27.63 3.37
N PRO A 585 -10.03 -27.66 4.54
CA PRO A 585 -9.32 -27.79 5.81
C PRO A 585 -8.54 -29.10 5.91
N THR A 586 -7.21 -29.01 5.98
CA THR A 586 -6.32 -30.20 6.05
C THR A 586 -5.14 -30.04 6.99
N ASN A 587 -4.90 -28.84 7.53
CA ASN A 587 -3.69 -28.51 8.29
C ASN A 587 -4.08 -27.89 9.63
N ARG A 588 -3.34 -28.25 10.70
CA ARG A 588 -3.30 -27.52 11.98
C ARG A 588 -1.93 -26.87 12.09
N VAL A 589 -1.87 -25.57 11.80
CA VAL A 589 -0.62 -24.78 11.76
C VAL A 589 -0.67 -23.54 12.63
N ASP A 590 -1.86 -23.16 13.09
CA ASP A 590 -2.08 -22.07 14.03
C ASP A 590 -2.13 -22.64 15.45
N TRP A 591 -1.28 -22.13 16.33
CA TRP A 591 -1.05 -22.67 17.65
C TRP A 591 -1.31 -21.64 18.74
N VAL A 592 -1.76 -22.12 19.91
CA VAL A 592 -1.84 -21.34 21.15
C VAL A 592 -1.18 -22.16 22.25
N PHE A 593 -0.05 -21.67 22.78
CA PHE A 593 0.68 -22.28 23.88
C PHE A 593 0.63 -21.40 25.13
N GLY A 594 0.52 -22.04 26.29
CA GLY A 594 0.59 -21.40 27.59
C GLY A 594 1.76 -21.93 28.40
N SER A 595 2.41 -21.05 29.15
CA SER A 595 3.42 -21.41 30.14
C SER A 595 2.79 -22.19 31.32
N PRO A 596 3.59 -22.87 32.17
CA PRO A 596 3.09 -23.65 33.30
C PRO A 596 2.19 -22.89 34.31
N GLN A 597 2.31 -21.56 34.33
CA GLN A 597 1.52 -20.65 35.18
C GLN A 597 0.12 -20.37 34.63
N LEU A 598 -0.22 -20.89 33.44
CA LEU A 598 -1.51 -20.68 32.78
C LEU A 598 -2.35 -21.96 32.76
N ALA A 599 -3.67 -21.78 32.73
CA ALA A 599 -4.63 -22.83 32.43
C ALA A 599 -5.56 -22.36 31.30
N PHE A 600 -5.91 -23.27 30.40
CA PHE A 600 -6.91 -23.03 29.36
C PHE A 600 -8.22 -23.64 29.80
N THR A 601 -9.28 -22.83 29.81
CA THR A 601 -10.63 -23.26 30.21
C THR A 601 -11.54 -23.52 29.02
N ASP A 602 -11.23 -22.92 27.87
CA ASP A 602 -12.01 -23.05 26.65
C ASP A 602 -11.15 -22.79 25.41
N PHE A 603 -11.54 -23.40 24.28
CA PHE A 603 -10.90 -23.22 22.99
C PHE A 603 -11.91 -23.47 21.87
N ALA A 604 -11.86 -22.66 20.81
CA ALA A 604 -12.64 -22.87 19.60
C ALA A 604 -11.85 -22.52 18.34
N VAL A 605 -12.05 -23.28 17.27
CA VAL A 605 -11.76 -22.83 15.91
C VAL A 605 -13.05 -22.26 15.33
N LEU A 606 -13.02 -21.03 14.83
CA LEU A 606 -14.19 -20.38 14.24
C LEU A 606 -14.30 -20.76 12.75
N ASP A 607 -14.62 -22.02 12.48
CA ASP A 607 -14.61 -22.63 11.13
C ASP A 607 -15.69 -22.08 10.16
N GLN A 608 -16.63 -21.30 10.67
CA GLN A 608 -17.58 -20.51 9.88
C GLN A 608 -16.97 -19.23 9.28
N VAL A 609 -15.79 -18.79 9.74
CA VAL A 609 -15.17 -17.52 9.32
C VAL A 609 -14.18 -17.76 8.19
N THR A 610 -14.56 -17.34 6.97
CA THR A 610 -13.79 -17.57 5.73
C THR A 610 -13.16 -16.29 5.14
N ALA A 611 -12.94 -15.27 5.96
CA ALA A 611 -12.37 -13.99 5.51
C ALA A 611 -10.84 -14.01 5.29
N SER A 612 -10.21 -15.16 5.53
CA SER A 612 -8.79 -15.46 5.32
C SER A 612 -8.67 -16.93 4.88
N ASP A 613 -7.48 -17.35 4.44
CA ASP A 613 -7.17 -18.77 4.24
C ASP A 613 -6.90 -19.52 5.54
N HIS A 614 -6.79 -18.83 6.67
CA HIS A 614 -6.76 -19.45 8.00
C HIS A 614 -8.07 -19.19 8.76
N PHE A 615 -8.50 -20.14 9.58
CA PHE A 615 -9.57 -19.94 10.54
C PHE A 615 -9.04 -19.20 11.78
N PRO A 616 -9.80 -18.25 12.36
CA PRO A 616 -9.45 -17.69 13.66
C PRO A 616 -9.53 -18.77 14.74
N VAL A 617 -8.58 -18.74 15.68
CA VAL A 617 -8.61 -19.57 16.87
C VAL A 617 -8.83 -18.71 18.11
N LEU A 618 -9.78 -19.10 18.96
CA LEU A 618 -10.16 -18.39 20.18
C LEU A 618 -9.81 -19.27 21.39
N ALA A 619 -9.07 -18.72 22.34
CA ALA A 619 -8.74 -19.42 23.58
C ALA A 619 -9.12 -18.56 24.80
N THR A 620 -9.66 -19.21 25.84
CA THR A 620 -9.87 -18.56 27.14
C THR A 620 -8.80 -19.04 28.10
N VAL A 621 -8.01 -18.10 28.64
CA VAL A 621 -6.88 -18.39 29.52
C VAL A 621 -7.07 -17.77 30.91
N THR A 622 -6.67 -18.52 31.94
CA THR A 622 -6.63 -18.06 33.33
C THR A 622 -5.22 -18.23 33.91
N LEU A 623 -4.88 -17.37 34.86
CA LEU A 623 -3.65 -17.49 35.66
C LEU A 623 -3.90 -18.48 36.79
N ARG A 624 -2.94 -19.37 37.05
CA ARG A 624 -2.98 -20.35 38.15
C ARG A 624 -2.69 -19.74 39.52
#